data_AF-A2FQ20-F1
#
_entry.id   AF-A2FQ20-F1
#
_cell.length_a   1.000
_cell.length_b   1.000
_cell.length_c   1.000
_cell.angle_alpha   90.00
_cell.angle_beta   90.00
_cell.angle_gamma   90.00
#
_symmetry.space_group_name_H-M   'P 1'
#
loop_
_entity.id
_entity.type
_entity.pdbx_description
1 polymer ?
#
loop_
_entity_poly.entity_id
_entity_poly.type
_entity_poly.pdbx_seq_one_letter_code
_entity_poly.pdbx_strand_id
1 'polypeptide(L)'
;MTSKFDPNTVVDDINKFIDSEEFVNDRSKEEICQVLELCELNINQAITFFTNLGRKYDCHQLFEFLQHSSILFGQDLNSVRRLLNILSKKLGTDFFSSLSTFLQLFSQNAERSTNGEEIQKLKSIITEKEQEISSLYQALNSLNKQIVTIYEKSQNPKVIKPKSTSNYNVNIESLKMVPKDSKNFYNIYNLLNACALQDDDETIKFAIANNFHEVKHDYHGRNILIQTEAKGDLKFAKKLIEFGADPNAKDQYDNTAFYFFCDKGNLEAVKYFSLPKFDINLKFSSGCTALMIACKNNHTDIVEYLLSLPGIDVNLRDKIGFTADNYASSPKIKALLKGKLGS
;
A
#
# COMPACT_ATOMS: atom_id res chain seq x y z
N MET A 1 5.61 39.04 12.75
CA MET A 1 6.16 38.13 11.73
C MET A 1 5.31 36.86 11.77
N THR A 2 4.23 36.82 11.00
CA THR A 2 3.38 35.63 10.88
C THR A 2 4.02 34.72 9.84
N SER A 3 4.59 33.61 10.30
CA SER A 3 5.00 32.50 9.44
C SER A 3 3.79 32.09 8.61
N LYS A 4 3.84 32.29 7.29
CA LYS A 4 2.81 31.78 6.37
C LYS A 4 2.77 30.26 6.54
N PHE A 5 1.63 29.74 6.97
CA PHE A 5 1.35 28.31 6.94
C PHE A 5 1.50 27.83 5.50
N ASP A 6 2.40 26.87 5.25
CA ASP A 6 2.58 26.22 3.95
C ASP A 6 1.97 24.80 4.03
N PRO A 7 0.74 24.60 3.53
CA PRO A 7 0.02 23.33 3.62
C PRO A 7 0.77 22.17 2.97
N ASN A 8 1.66 22.46 2.00
CA ASN A 8 2.35 21.43 1.22
C ASN A 8 3.58 20.86 1.94
N THR A 9 4.09 21.53 2.98
CA THR A 9 5.32 21.11 3.67
C THR A 9 5.07 20.10 4.79
N VAL A 10 3.82 19.85 5.19
CA VAL A 10 3.55 19.10 6.43
C VAL A 10 2.26 18.26 6.41
N VAL A 11 1.98 17.52 5.32
CA VAL A 11 0.78 16.66 5.22
C VAL A 11 0.71 15.62 6.35
N ASP A 12 1.86 15.08 6.79
CA ASP A 12 1.93 14.08 7.86
C ASP A 12 1.63 14.66 9.26
N ASP A 13 2.09 15.87 9.59
CA ASP A 13 1.70 16.50 10.87
C ASP A 13 0.26 17.02 10.81
N ILE A 14 -0.21 17.47 9.65
CA ILE A 14 -1.61 17.90 9.46
C ILE A 14 -2.56 16.73 9.77
N ASN A 15 -2.31 15.53 9.24
CA ASN A 15 -3.11 14.34 9.54
C ASN A 15 -3.13 13.97 11.03
N LYS A 16 -2.08 14.34 11.78
CA LYS A 16 -1.98 14.07 13.21
C LYS A 16 -2.78 15.03 14.09
N PHE A 17 -3.04 16.24 13.61
CA PHE A 17 -3.68 17.30 14.39
C PHE A 17 -5.01 17.80 13.82
N ILE A 18 -5.43 17.31 12.66
CA ILE A 18 -6.62 17.78 11.95
C ILE A 18 -7.89 17.66 12.80
N ASP A 19 -7.98 16.67 13.66
CA ASP A 19 -9.12 16.43 14.55
C ASP A 19 -8.99 17.11 15.93
N SER A 20 -7.93 17.89 16.17
CA SER A 20 -7.80 18.69 17.39
C SER A 20 -8.75 19.88 17.42
N GLU A 21 -9.21 20.25 18.62
CA GLU A 21 -10.09 21.41 18.80
C GLU A 21 -9.34 22.73 18.51
N GLU A 22 -8.04 22.78 18.81
CA GLU A 22 -7.14 23.89 18.49
C GLU A 22 -7.06 24.14 16.98
N PHE A 23 -6.96 23.07 16.18
CA PHE A 23 -6.89 23.18 14.72
C PHE A 23 -8.09 23.91 14.10
N VAL A 24 -9.31 23.60 14.57
CA VAL A 24 -10.54 24.25 14.10
C VAL A 24 -10.66 25.69 14.60
N ASN A 25 -10.17 25.96 15.81
CA ASN A 25 -10.30 27.28 16.43
C ASN A 25 -9.31 28.30 15.87
N ASP A 26 -8.07 27.88 15.62
CA ASP A 26 -6.96 28.78 15.29
C ASP A 26 -6.81 29.09 13.80
N ARG A 27 -7.56 28.40 12.94
CA ARG A 27 -7.45 28.52 11.47
C ARG A 27 -8.65 29.21 10.83
N SER A 28 -8.39 29.87 9.70
CA SER A 28 -9.44 30.44 8.85
C SER A 28 -10.20 29.34 8.10
N LYS A 29 -11.39 29.67 7.59
CA LYS A 29 -12.20 28.76 6.77
C LYS A 29 -11.40 28.29 5.54
N GLU A 30 -10.74 29.22 4.87
CA GLU A 30 -9.96 28.98 3.65
C GLU A 30 -8.78 28.04 3.91
N GLU A 31 -8.09 28.22 5.04
CA GLU A 31 -6.99 27.35 5.45
C GLU A 31 -7.48 25.93 5.76
N ILE A 32 -8.66 25.80 6.38
CA ILE A 32 -9.28 24.50 6.66
C ILE A 32 -9.66 23.80 5.35
N CYS A 33 -10.27 24.49 4.38
CA CYS A 33 -10.60 23.90 3.08
C CYS A 33 -9.36 23.43 2.31
N GLN A 34 -8.30 24.25 2.26
CA GLN A 34 -7.04 23.87 1.61
C GLN A 34 -6.41 22.64 2.24
N VAL A 35 -6.49 22.51 3.56
CA VAL A 35 -6.02 21.31 4.25
C VAL A 35 -6.84 20.08 3.87
N LEU A 36 -8.17 20.19 3.81
CA LEU A 36 -9.05 19.08 3.47
C LEU A 36 -8.83 18.55 2.04
N GLU A 37 -8.47 19.42 1.10
CA GLU A 37 -8.12 19.04 -0.27
C GLU A 37 -6.81 18.24 -0.37
N LEU A 38 -5.94 18.34 0.64
CA LEU A 38 -4.61 17.74 0.66
C LEU A 38 -4.52 16.50 1.56
N CYS A 39 -5.59 16.16 2.28
CA CYS A 39 -5.58 15.07 3.26
C CYS A 39 -6.72 14.06 3.06
N GLU A 40 -6.48 12.85 3.54
CA GLU A 40 -7.48 11.79 3.58
C GLU A 40 -7.81 11.46 5.04
N LEU A 41 -9.06 11.67 5.43
CA LEU A 41 -9.52 11.47 6.80
C LEU A 41 -9.97 10.02 6.99
N ASN A 42 -9.45 9.35 8.03
CA ASN A 42 -10.10 8.13 8.50
C ASN A 42 -11.42 8.46 9.21
N ILE A 43 -12.27 7.45 9.38
CA ILE A 43 -13.62 7.65 9.92
C ILE A 43 -13.65 8.29 11.32
N ASN A 44 -12.67 7.99 12.19
CA ASN A 44 -12.60 8.54 13.54
C ASN A 44 -12.17 10.01 13.52
N GLN A 45 -11.18 10.34 12.69
CA GLN A 45 -10.77 11.73 12.46
C GLN A 45 -11.94 12.55 11.93
N ALA A 46 -12.68 12.03 10.93
CA ALA A 46 -13.85 12.71 10.38
C ALA A 46 -14.94 12.94 11.45
N ILE A 47 -15.24 11.95 12.30
CA ILE A 47 -16.21 12.09 13.39
C ILE A 47 -15.82 13.24 14.33
N THR A 48 -14.59 13.24 14.81
CA THR A 48 -14.10 14.26 15.75
C THR A 48 -14.07 15.63 15.07
N PHE A 49 -13.57 15.68 13.84
CA PHE A 49 -13.43 16.91 13.07
C PHE A 49 -14.78 17.58 12.77
N PHE A 50 -15.76 16.86 12.21
CA PHE A 50 -17.10 17.41 11.94
C PHE A 50 -17.88 17.72 13.23
N THR A 51 -17.57 17.04 14.34
CA THR A 51 -18.10 17.41 15.66
C THR A 51 -17.58 18.79 16.08
N ASN A 52 -16.27 19.04 15.92
CA ASN A 52 -15.63 20.30 16.30
C ASN A 52 -16.04 21.44 15.36
N LEU A 53 -16.02 21.23 14.04
CA LEU A 53 -16.51 22.21 13.07
C LEU A 53 -17.95 22.62 13.38
N GLY A 54 -18.80 21.65 13.72
CA GLY A 54 -20.21 21.90 14.02
C GLY A 54 -20.46 22.70 15.31
N ARG A 55 -19.43 23.03 16.10
CA ARG A 55 -19.52 23.97 17.22
C ARG A 55 -19.33 25.43 16.78
N LYS A 56 -18.56 25.66 15.70
CA LYS A 56 -18.11 26.99 15.25
C LYS A 56 -18.81 27.47 13.97
N TYR A 57 -19.15 26.56 13.07
CA TYR A 57 -19.65 26.87 11.73
C TYR A 57 -21.11 26.46 11.53
N ASP A 58 -21.81 27.18 10.65
CA ASP A 58 -23.19 26.90 10.30
C ASP A 58 -23.32 25.71 9.31
N CYS A 59 -24.56 25.30 9.01
CA CYS A 59 -24.80 24.15 8.14
C CYS A 59 -24.30 24.36 6.70
N HIS A 60 -24.28 25.59 6.18
CA HIS A 60 -23.78 25.86 4.82
C HIS A 60 -22.26 25.68 4.78
N GLN A 61 -21.56 26.28 5.74
CA GLN A 61 -20.11 26.17 5.85
C GLN A 61 -19.67 24.72 6.14
N LEU A 62 -20.42 23.99 6.97
CA LEU A 62 -20.18 22.57 7.21
C LEU A 62 -20.35 21.71 5.95
N PHE A 63 -21.35 22.03 5.13
CA PHE A 63 -21.54 21.33 3.86
C PHE A 63 -20.38 21.59 2.91
N GLU A 64 -19.90 22.82 2.84
CA GLU A 64 -18.73 23.20 2.05
C GLU A 64 -17.48 22.42 2.51
N PHE A 65 -17.19 22.36 3.81
CA PHE A 65 -16.09 21.52 4.32
C PHE A 65 -16.26 20.04 3.97
N LEU A 66 -17.49 19.52 3.99
CA LEU A 66 -17.77 18.14 3.58
C LEU A 66 -17.45 17.91 2.09
N GLN A 67 -17.71 18.89 1.22
CA GLN A 67 -17.39 18.81 -0.20
C GLN A 67 -15.88 18.75 -0.48
N HIS A 68 -15.07 19.40 0.36
CA HIS A 68 -13.60 19.37 0.25
C HIS A 68 -12.96 18.17 0.97
N SER A 69 -13.73 17.37 1.71
CA SER A 69 -13.20 16.25 2.49
C SER A 69 -13.15 14.94 1.71
N SER A 70 -12.01 14.26 1.75
CA SER A 70 -11.88 12.85 1.32
C SER A 70 -11.91 11.96 2.55
N ILE A 71 -12.99 11.18 2.73
CA ILE A 71 -13.17 10.32 3.91
C ILE A 71 -13.06 8.85 3.52
N LEU A 72 -12.09 8.16 4.13
CA LEU A 72 -11.87 6.72 3.95
C LEU A 72 -12.80 5.93 4.89
N PHE A 73 -13.94 5.51 4.35
CA PHE A 73 -14.91 4.68 5.08
C PHE A 73 -14.36 3.26 5.24
N GLY A 74 -13.95 2.89 6.45
CA GLY A 74 -13.51 1.53 6.80
C GLY A 74 -14.68 0.54 6.93
N GLN A 75 -14.40 -0.68 7.39
CA GLN A 75 -15.41 -1.73 7.57
C GLN A 75 -16.29 -1.57 8.83
N ASP A 76 -15.95 -0.63 9.72
CA ASP A 76 -16.70 -0.40 10.96
C ASP A 76 -17.98 0.42 10.70
N LEU A 77 -19.07 -0.31 10.47
CA LEU A 77 -20.39 0.27 10.22
C LEU A 77 -20.91 1.13 11.38
N ASN A 78 -20.46 0.90 12.62
CA ASN A 78 -20.90 1.72 13.76
C ASN A 78 -20.30 3.12 13.70
N SER A 79 -19.02 3.24 13.36
CA SER A 79 -18.36 4.54 13.15
C SER A 79 -18.94 5.26 11.94
N VAL A 80 -19.23 4.55 10.83
CA VAL A 80 -19.91 5.14 9.68
C VAL A 80 -21.27 5.72 10.07
N ARG A 81 -22.09 4.95 10.79
CA ARG A 81 -23.39 5.41 11.32
C ARG A 81 -23.25 6.63 12.22
N ARG A 82 -22.23 6.65 13.08
CA ARG A 82 -21.97 7.78 13.99
C ARG A 82 -21.68 9.06 13.22
N LEU A 83 -20.82 9.01 12.19
CA LEU A 83 -20.55 10.16 11.32
C LEU A 83 -21.83 10.62 10.62
N LEU A 84 -22.58 9.69 10.01
CA LEU A 84 -23.83 10.01 9.30
C LEU A 84 -24.86 10.70 10.21
N ASN A 85 -25.00 10.26 11.46
CA ASN A 85 -25.90 10.89 12.42
C ASN A 85 -25.43 12.31 12.82
N ILE A 86 -24.11 12.52 12.96
CA ILE A 86 -23.54 13.86 13.20
C ILE A 86 -23.84 14.79 12.03
N LEU A 87 -23.57 14.34 10.80
CA LEU A 87 -23.85 15.10 9.58
C LEU A 87 -25.35 15.39 9.43
N SER A 88 -26.23 14.41 9.66
CA SER A 88 -27.69 14.61 9.65
C SER A 88 -28.12 15.72 10.60
N LYS A 89 -27.65 15.66 11.85
CA LYS A 89 -28.02 16.64 12.88
C LYS A 89 -27.45 18.03 12.59
N LYS A 90 -26.23 18.11 12.07
CA LYS A 90 -25.53 19.38 11.85
C LYS A 90 -25.91 20.07 10.55
N LEU A 91 -26.20 19.31 9.50
CA LEU A 91 -26.64 19.83 8.21
C LEU A 91 -28.17 20.00 8.13
N GLY A 92 -28.92 19.44 9.09
CA GLY A 92 -30.38 19.58 9.15
C GLY A 92 -31.08 18.80 8.04
N THR A 93 -30.55 17.64 7.66
CA THR A 93 -31.07 16.82 6.55
C THR A 93 -31.34 15.38 6.98
N ASP A 94 -32.47 14.85 6.51
CA ASP A 94 -32.91 13.47 6.75
C ASP A 94 -32.21 12.45 5.83
N PHE A 95 -31.43 12.90 4.86
CA PHE A 95 -30.69 12.01 3.95
C PHE A 95 -29.73 11.11 4.72
N PHE A 96 -28.90 11.69 5.59
CA PHE A 96 -27.89 10.93 6.32
C PHE A 96 -28.50 10.06 7.43
N SER A 97 -29.62 10.48 8.04
CA SER A 97 -30.35 9.64 9.01
C SER A 97 -31.04 8.46 8.32
N SER A 98 -31.58 8.65 7.12
CA SER A 98 -32.13 7.58 6.29
C SER A 98 -31.06 6.57 5.88
N LEU A 99 -29.87 7.05 5.46
CA LEU A 99 -28.73 6.19 5.13
C LEU A 99 -28.20 5.44 6.36
N SER A 100 -28.12 6.11 7.51
CA SER A 100 -27.78 5.48 8.78
C SER A 100 -28.77 4.36 9.14
N THR A 101 -30.07 4.61 8.99
CA THR A 101 -31.13 3.62 9.24
C THR A 101 -31.01 2.42 8.29
N PHE A 102 -30.77 2.66 7.00
CA PHE A 102 -30.52 1.59 6.03
C PHE A 102 -29.34 0.69 6.43
N LEU A 103 -28.21 1.29 6.82
CA LEU A 103 -27.05 0.53 7.31
C LEU A 103 -27.36 -0.27 8.59
N GLN A 104 -28.30 0.19 9.43
CA GLN A 104 -28.77 -0.58 10.59
C GLN A 104 -29.41 -1.89 10.17
N LEU A 105 -30.36 -1.79 9.24
CA LEU A 105 -31.15 -2.90 8.76
C LEU A 105 -30.25 -3.90 8.01
N PHE A 106 -29.27 -3.38 7.28
CA PHE A 106 -28.26 -4.19 6.61
C PHE A 106 -27.42 -5.00 7.61
N SER A 107 -26.94 -4.37 8.68
CA SER A 107 -26.18 -5.06 9.75
C SER A 107 -27.03 -6.14 10.44
N GLN A 108 -28.28 -5.82 10.77
CA GLN A 108 -29.17 -6.74 11.48
C GLN A 108 -29.59 -7.95 10.62
N ASN A 109 -29.68 -7.78 9.30
CA ASN A 109 -29.99 -8.89 8.39
C ASN A 109 -28.79 -9.82 8.16
N ALA A 110 -27.56 -9.30 8.20
CA ALA A 110 -26.34 -10.11 8.13
C ALA A 110 -26.19 -11.03 9.35
N GLU A 111 -26.56 -10.54 10.54
CA GLU A 111 -26.46 -11.27 11.82
C GLU A 111 -27.56 -12.34 12.01
N ARG A 112 -28.71 -12.21 11.33
CA ARG A 112 -29.86 -13.14 11.44
C ARG A 112 -29.77 -14.40 10.58
N SER A 113 -28.74 -14.54 9.74
CA SER A 113 -28.51 -15.83 9.08
C SER A 113 -27.98 -16.82 10.13
N THR A 114 -28.43 -18.07 10.12
CA THR A 114 -28.00 -19.14 11.04
C THR A 114 -26.48 -19.34 11.11
N ASN A 115 -25.75 -18.82 10.13
CA ASN A 115 -24.28 -18.81 10.09
C ASN A 115 -23.65 -17.69 10.94
N GLY A 116 -24.40 -16.65 11.31
CA GLY A 116 -23.91 -15.47 12.03
C GLY A 116 -23.46 -15.77 13.46
N GLU A 117 -24.24 -16.54 14.21
CA GLU A 117 -23.91 -16.95 15.59
C GLU A 117 -22.69 -17.89 15.62
N GLU A 118 -22.59 -18.82 14.68
CA GLU A 118 -21.42 -19.70 14.54
C GLU A 118 -20.18 -18.91 14.13
N ILE A 119 -20.30 -17.97 13.18
CA ILE A 119 -19.22 -17.05 12.82
C ILE A 119 -18.79 -16.21 14.02
N GLN A 120 -19.72 -15.76 14.87
CA GLN A 120 -19.39 -14.96 16.04
C GLN A 120 -18.67 -15.78 17.12
N LYS A 121 -19.09 -17.03 17.36
CA LYS A 121 -18.37 -17.99 18.21
C LYS A 121 -16.98 -18.30 17.66
N LEU A 122 -16.85 -18.52 16.35
CA LEU A 122 -15.57 -18.76 15.71
C LEU A 122 -14.66 -17.52 15.80
N LYS A 123 -15.20 -16.32 15.64
CA LYS A 123 -14.47 -15.06 15.83
C LYS A 123 -13.97 -14.91 17.27
N SER A 124 -14.79 -15.20 18.28
CA SER A 124 -14.33 -15.11 19.68
C SER A 124 -13.20 -16.11 19.98
N ILE A 125 -13.30 -17.33 19.44
CA ILE A 125 -12.26 -18.35 19.57
C ILE A 125 -10.96 -17.89 18.87
N ILE A 126 -11.07 -17.30 17.67
CA ILE A 126 -9.91 -16.75 16.95
C ILE A 126 -9.24 -15.67 17.78
N THR A 127 -9.99 -14.71 18.32
CA THR A 127 -9.45 -13.63 19.16
C THR A 127 -8.74 -14.17 20.40
N GLU A 128 -9.30 -15.17 21.07
CA GLU A 128 -8.67 -15.83 22.23
C GLU A 128 -7.34 -16.50 21.84
N LYS A 129 -7.31 -17.21 20.70
CA LYS A 129 -6.08 -17.83 20.20
C LYS A 129 -5.03 -16.82 19.74
N GLU A 130 -5.43 -15.69 19.17
CA GLU A 130 -4.52 -14.59 18.85
C GLU A 130 -3.87 -13.99 20.10
N GLN A 131 -4.62 -13.87 21.20
CA GLN A 131 -4.09 -13.42 22.49
C GLN A 131 -3.11 -14.43 23.09
N GLU A 132 -3.43 -15.73 23.05
CA GLU A 132 -2.51 -16.80 23.45
C GLU A 132 -1.20 -16.74 22.65
N ILE A 133 -1.29 -16.63 21.33
CA ILE A 133 -0.13 -16.52 20.43
C ILE A 133 0.73 -15.29 20.80
N SER A 134 0.10 -14.14 21.03
CA SER A 134 0.80 -12.92 21.43
C SER A 134 1.55 -13.09 22.76
N SER A 135 0.94 -13.76 23.73
CA SER A 135 1.58 -14.08 25.01
C SER A 135 2.79 -15.01 24.86
N LEU A 136 2.70 -16.01 23.98
CA LEU A 136 3.79 -16.93 23.68
C LEU A 136 4.96 -16.22 22.99
N TYR A 137 4.68 -15.30 22.05
CA TYR A 137 5.71 -14.48 21.43
C TYR A 137 6.43 -13.57 22.44
N GLN A 138 5.71 -12.98 23.39
CA GLN A 138 6.33 -12.19 24.46
C GLN A 138 7.23 -13.05 25.35
N ALA A 139 6.78 -14.26 25.71
CA ALA A 139 7.58 -15.21 26.49
C ALA A 139 8.84 -15.64 25.74
N LEU A 140 8.73 -15.93 24.44
CA LEU A 140 9.86 -16.30 23.58
C LEU A 140 10.89 -15.16 23.49
N ASN A 141 10.44 -13.92 23.32
CA ASN A 141 11.32 -12.75 23.28
C ASN A 141 12.03 -12.52 24.62
N SER A 142 11.32 -12.74 25.73
CA SER A 142 11.91 -12.68 27.08
C SER A 142 13.00 -13.75 27.25
N LEU A 143 12.73 -14.99 26.83
CA LEU A 143 13.69 -16.08 26.89
C LEU A 143 14.91 -15.82 26.00
N ASN A 144 14.71 -15.34 24.78
CA ASN A 144 15.81 -14.95 23.88
C ASN A 144 16.70 -13.87 24.52
N LYS A 145 16.10 -12.88 25.18
CA LYS A 145 16.86 -11.85 25.91
C LYS A 145 17.66 -12.44 27.07
N GLN A 146 17.10 -13.42 27.80
CA GLN A 146 17.84 -14.14 28.84
C GLN A 146 18.99 -14.96 28.27
N ILE A 147 18.79 -15.66 27.15
CA ILE A 147 19.84 -16.41 26.45
C ILE A 147 20.98 -15.49 26.01
N VAL A 148 20.67 -14.34 25.40
CA VAL A 148 21.66 -13.32 25.03
C VAL A 148 22.42 -12.83 26.27
N THR A 149 21.72 -12.54 27.36
CA THR A 149 22.35 -12.11 28.63
C THR A 149 23.28 -13.18 29.21
N ILE A 150 22.92 -14.46 29.11
CA ILE A 150 23.75 -15.59 29.56
C ILE A 150 24.98 -15.73 28.64
N TYR A 151 24.79 -15.61 27.33
CA TYR A 151 25.88 -15.62 26.35
C TYR A 151 26.88 -14.48 26.60
N GLU A 152 26.39 -13.26 26.81
CA GLU A 152 27.20 -12.07 27.12
C GLU A 152 27.98 -12.23 28.44
N LYS A 153 27.36 -12.84 29.45
CA LYS A 153 28.02 -13.15 30.74
C LYS A 153 29.07 -14.26 30.66
N SER A 154 29.08 -15.06 29.59
CA SER A 154 29.96 -16.22 29.42
C SER A 154 31.24 -15.94 28.61
N GLN A 155 31.43 -14.73 28.04
CA GLN A 155 32.55 -14.41 27.15
C GLN A 155 33.39 -13.19 27.63
N ASN A 156 34.69 -13.41 27.81
CA ASN A 156 35.76 -12.41 27.83
C ASN A 156 36.12 -12.04 26.36
N PRO A 157 36.58 -10.82 26.04
CA PRO A 157 36.43 -10.22 24.70
C PRO A 157 37.47 -10.75 23.70
N LYS A 158 37.04 -11.59 22.77
CA LYS A 158 37.70 -11.71 21.45
C LYS A 158 36.65 -11.80 20.35
N VAL A 159 36.73 -10.82 19.46
CA VAL A 159 35.97 -10.70 18.21
C VAL A 159 36.04 -12.01 17.43
N ILE A 160 34.94 -12.74 17.41
CA ILE A 160 34.56 -13.63 16.31
C ILE A 160 33.12 -13.24 15.98
N LYS A 161 32.93 -12.58 14.84
CA LYS A 161 31.60 -12.45 14.22
C LYS A 161 31.03 -13.87 14.14
N PRO A 162 29.87 -14.19 14.75
CA PRO A 162 29.25 -15.47 14.50
C PRO A 162 28.85 -15.48 13.03
N LYS A 163 29.50 -16.32 12.22
CA LYS A 163 28.93 -16.78 10.96
C LYS A 163 27.61 -17.46 11.34
N SER A 164 26.49 -16.83 11.02
CA SER A 164 25.13 -17.25 11.38
C SER A 164 24.71 -18.48 10.58
N THR A 165 25.20 -19.65 10.94
CA THR A 165 24.73 -20.92 10.37
C THR A 165 23.47 -21.46 11.06
N SER A 166 22.84 -20.71 11.99
CA SER A 166 21.69 -21.20 12.77
C SER A 166 20.32 -20.69 12.33
N ASN A 167 20.20 -19.52 11.69
CA ASN A 167 18.87 -18.96 11.34
C ASN A 167 18.31 -19.51 10.02
N TYR A 168 19.17 -19.82 9.05
CA TYR A 168 18.78 -20.30 7.72
C TYR A 168 17.97 -21.61 7.79
N ASN A 169 18.44 -22.58 8.59
CA ASN A 169 17.72 -23.84 8.79
C ASN A 169 16.36 -23.63 9.46
N VAL A 170 16.24 -22.69 10.40
CA VAL A 170 14.98 -22.42 11.11
C VAL A 170 13.95 -21.81 10.16
N ASN A 171 14.35 -20.87 9.30
CA ASN A 171 13.46 -20.25 8.32
C ASN A 171 12.97 -21.26 7.26
N ILE A 172 13.86 -22.14 6.77
CA ILE A 172 13.50 -23.20 5.83
C ILE A 172 12.52 -24.20 6.46
N GLU A 173 12.80 -24.67 7.69
CA GLU A 173 11.86 -25.56 8.40
C GLU A 173 10.51 -24.88 8.65
N SER A 174 10.51 -23.58 8.98
CA SER A 174 9.29 -22.80 9.12
C SER A 174 8.49 -22.76 7.81
N LEU A 175 9.14 -22.46 6.68
CA LEU A 175 8.49 -22.43 5.36
C LEU A 175 7.89 -23.78 4.97
N LYS A 176 8.57 -24.89 5.25
CA LYS A 176 8.06 -26.25 4.94
C LYS A 176 6.69 -26.52 5.57
N MET A 177 6.38 -25.91 6.71
CA MET A 177 5.12 -26.11 7.42
C MET A 177 4.02 -25.10 7.03
N VAL A 178 4.36 -24.04 6.29
CA VAL A 178 3.41 -22.97 5.94
C VAL A 178 2.57 -23.35 4.71
N PRO A 179 1.23 -23.34 4.82
CA PRO A 179 0.35 -23.52 3.66
C PRO A 179 0.55 -22.41 2.62
N LYS A 180 0.59 -22.78 1.34
CA LYS A 180 0.75 -21.86 0.19
C LYS A 180 -0.59 -21.27 -0.24
N ASP A 181 -1.26 -20.58 0.69
CA ASP A 181 -2.58 -19.99 0.46
C ASP A 181 -2.59 -18.48 0.74
N SER A 182 -3.67 -17.82 0.33
CA SER A 182 -3.83 -16.38 0.47
C SER A 182 -3.88 -15.91 1.93
N LYS A 183 -4.27 -16.78 2.88
CA LYS A 183 -4.30 -16.46 4.31
C LYS A 183 -2.89 -16.31 4.88
N ASN A 184 -1.95 -17.11 4.37
CA ASN A 184 -0.56 -17.09 4.79
C ASN A 184 0.33 -16.16 3.94
N PHE A 185 -0.24 -15.50 2.94
CA PHE A 185 0.51 -14.65 2.02
C PHE A 185 1.42 -13.64 2.73
N TYR A 186 0.90 -12.88 3.70
CA TYR A 186 1.71 -11.88 4.41
C TYR A 186 2.78 -12.49 5.30
N ASN A 187 2.54 -13.69 5.86
CA ASN A 187 3.55 -14.41 6.63
C ASN A 187 4.72 -14.81 5.72
N ILE A 188 4.41 -15.37 4.55
CA ILE A 188 5.39 -15.74 3.54
C ILE A 188 6.13 -14.49 3.04
N TYR A 189 5.39 -13.44 2.66
CA TYR A 189 5.96 -12.17 2.20
C TYR A 189 6.95 -11.59 3.23
N ASN A 190 6.52 -11.44 4.49
CA ASN A 190 7.33 -10.82 5.53
C ASN A 190 8.58 -11.65 5.85
N LEU A 191 8.45 -12.99 5.89
CA LEU A 191 9.57 -13.88 6.09
C LEU A 191 10.60 -13.76 4.97
N LEU A 192 10.15 -13.84 3.71
CA LEU A 192 11.04 -13.74 2.56
C LEU A 192 11.67 -12.34 2.45
N ASN A 193 10.96 -11.28 2.80
CA ASN A 193 11.52 -9.94 2.83
C ASN A 193 12.60 -9.81 3.94
N ALA A 194 12.33 -10.33 5.14
CA ALA A 194 13.33 -10.34 6.22
C ALA A 194 14.57 -11.16 5.82
N CYS A 195 14.38 -12.30 5.15
CA CYS A 195 15.48 -13.09 4.58
C CYS A 195 16.28 -12.29 3.55
N ALA A 196 15.60 -11.51 2.70
CA ALA A 196 16.24 -10.66 1.70
C ALA A 196 17.13 -9.59 2.34
N LEU A 197 16.65 -8.94 3.42
CA LEU A 197 17.39 -7.93 4.18
C LEU A 197 18.58 -8.47 4.97
N GLN A 198 18.56 -9.76 5.34
CA GLN A 198 19.62 -10.43 6.10
C GLN A 198 20.59 -11.20 5.21
N ASP A 199 20.45 -11.14 3.90
CA ASP A 199 21.22 -11.93 2.94
C ASP A 199 21.10 -13.46 3.13
N ASP A 200 19.92 -13.91 3.55
CA ASP A 200 19.53 -15.32 3.59
C ASP A 200 19.08 -15.81 2.21
N ASP A 201 20.06 -15.93 1.32
CA ASP A 201 19.84 -16.34 -0.06
C ASP A 201 19.37 -17.80 -0.18
N GLU A 202 19.78 -18.67 0.76
CA GLU A 202 19.40 -20.07 0.75
C GLU A 202 17.91 -20.27 1.04
N THR A 203 17.35 -19.54 2.02
CA THR A 203 15.90 -19.58 2.26
C THR A 203 15.12 -19.03 1.07
N ILE A 204 15.60 -17.95 0.42
CA ILE A 204 14.91 -17.40 -0.75
C ILE A 204 14.97 -18.40 -1.92
N LYS A 205 16.13 -18.98 -2.24
CA LYS A 205 16.26 -20.02 -3.27
C LYS A 205 15.33 -21.20 -2.98
N PHE A 206 15.29 -21.66 -1.73
CA PHE A 206 14.37 -22.72 -1.32
C PHE A 206 12.91 -22.32 -1.55
N ALA A 207 12.53 -21.10 -1.18
CA ALA A 207 11.18 -20.58 -1.35
C ALA A 207 10.79 -20.46 -2.83
N ILE A 208 11.70 -19.99 -3.69
CA ILE A 208 11.50 -19.92 -5.15
C ILE A 208 11.34 -21.32 -5.73
N ALA A 209 12.25 -22.26 -5.41
CA ALA A 209 12.21 -23.64 -5.89
C ALA A 209 10.94 -24.40 -5.47
N ASN A 210 10.26 -23.92 -4.42
CA ASN A 210 9.00 -24.48 -3.92
C ASN A 210 7.79 -23.57 -4.22
N ASN A 211 7.90 -22.62 -5.15
CA ASN A 211 6.79 -21.75 -5.61
C ASN A 211 6.09 -20.91 -4.53
N PHE A 212 6.78 -20.58 -3.43
CA PHE A 212 6.20 -19.70 -2.40
C PHE A 212 5.97 -18.26 -2.91
N HIS A 213 6.75 -17.83 -3.89
CA HIS A 213 6.61 -16.52 -4.54
C HIS A 213 5.38 -16.39 -5.45
N GLU A 214 4.81 -17.52 -5.89
CA GLU A 214 3.60 -17.57 -6.74
C GLU A 214 2.31 -17.45 -5.94
N VAL A 215 2.38 -17.53 -4.61
CA VAL A 215 1.20 -17.40 -3.75
C VAL A 215 0.53 -16.06 -4.03
N LYS A 216 -0.78 -16.12 -4.32
CA LYS A 216 -1.58 -14.95 -4.67
C LYS A 216 -2.27 -14.39 -3.44
N HIS A 217 -2.18 -13.08 -3.31
CA HIS A 217 -2.91 -12.24 -2.37
C HIS A 217 -4.19 -11.73 -3.02
N ASP A 218 -5.18 -11.43 -2.18
CA ASP A 218 -6.45 -10.73 -2.48
C ASP A 218 -7.26 -11.24 -3.68
N TYR A 219 -8.34 -10.50 -3.97
CA TYR A 219 -9.24 -10.77 -5.08
C TYR A 219 -8.69 -10.28 -6.43
N HIS A 220 -7.56 -9.56 -6.45
CA HIS A 220 -6.83 -9.19 -7.66
C HIS A 220 -5.78 -10.25 -8.06
N GLY A 221 -5.46 -11.19 -7.17
CA GLY A 221 -4.54 -12.28 -7.47
C GLY A 221 -3.09 -11.84 -7.56
N ARG A 222 -2.70 -10.79 -6.82
CA ARG A 222 -1.33 -10.25 -6.82
C ARG A 222 -0.38 -11.21 -6.12
N ASN A 223 0.72 -11.58 -6.75
CA ASN A 223 1.72 -12.44 -6.11
C ASN A 223 2.74 -11.63 -5.27
N ILE A 224 3.72 -12.31 -4.67
CA ILE A 224 4.73 -11.67 -3.81
C ILE A 224 5.51 -10.60 -4.58
N LEU A 225 5.91 -10.90 -5.82
CA LEU A 225 6.68 -9.95 -6.65
C LEU A 225 5.87 -8.69 -6.95
N ILE A 226 4.59 -8.81 -7.30
CA ILE A 226 3.71 -7.65 -7.54
C ILE A 226 3.53 -6.83 -6.25
N GLN A 227 3.41 -7.49 -5.10
CA GLN A 227 3.23 -6.81 -3.82
C GLN A 227 4.45 -5.99 -3.36
N THR A 228 5.65 -6.30 -3.88
CA THR A 228 6.86 -5.52 -3.55
C THR A 228 6.73 -4.05 -3.95
N GLU A 229 6.02 -3.75 -5.03
CA GLU A 229 5.77 -2.39 -5.50
C GLU A 229 4.94 -1.62 -4.48
N ALA A 230 3.82 -2.19 -4.00
CA ALA A 230 2.97 -1.56 -3.00
C ALA A 230 3.68 -1.29 -1.66
N LYS A 231 4.84 -1.91 -1.43
CA LYS A 231 5.72 -1.66 -0.27
C LYS A 231 6.96 -0.82 -0.60
N GLY A 232 7.13 -0.41 -1.86
CA GLY A 232 8.30 0.33 -2.34
C GLY A 232 9.60 -0.50 -2.32
N ASP A 233 9.51 -1.82 -2.21
CA ASP A 233 10.65 -2.70 -1.91
C ASP A 233 11.31 -3.25 -3.18
N LEU A 234 11.91 -2.34 -3.95
CA LEU A 234 12.64 -2.71 -5.16
C LEU A 234 13.81 -3.67 -4.87
N LYS A 235 14.45 -3.57 -3.70
CA LYS A 235 15.56 -4.47 -3.34
C LYS A 235 15.06 -5.91 -3.25
N PHE A 236 13.95 -6.13 -2.57
CA PHE A 236 13.35 -7.45 -2.47
C PHE A 236 12.88 -7.96 -3.85
N ALA A 237 12.27 -7.10 -4.66
CA ALA A 237 11.86 -7.44 -6.03
C ALA A 237 13.04 -7.95 -6.89
N LYS A 238 14.17 -7.22 -6.87
CA LYS A 238 15.39 -7.61 -7.59
C LYS A 238 15.88 -8.98 -7.16
N LYS A 239 15.91 -9.22 -5.84
CA LYS A 239 16.40 -10.46 -5.25
C LYS A 239 15.54 -11.67 -5.63
N LEU A 240 14.21 -11.52 -5.60
CA LEU A 240 13.29 -12.56 -6.08
C LEU A 240 13.56 -12.93 -7.56
N ILE A 241 13.72 -11.92 -8.42
CA ILE A 241 13.98 -12.14 -9.86
C ILE A 241 15.36 -12.77 -10.08
N GLU A 242 16.39 -12.34 -9.34
CA GLU A 242 17.74 -12.93 -9.39
C GLU A 242 17.76 -14.41 -8.98
N PHE A 243 16.88 -14.82 -8.08
CA PHE A 243 16.70 -16.22 -7.68
C PHE A 243 15.70 -17.01 -8.51
N GLY A 244 15.14 -16.42 -9.57
CA GLY A 244 14.36 -17.13 -10.58
C GLY A 244 12.84 -16.92 -10.53
N ALA A 245 12.34 -15.95 -9.74
CA ALA A 245 10.95 -15.52 -9.86
C ALA A 245 10.70 -14.94 -11.26
N ASP A 246 9.58 -15.30 -11.89
CA ASP A 246 9.22 -14.77 -13.21
C ASP A 246 8.91 -13.25 -13.12
N PRO A 247 9.74 -12.38 -13.75
CA PRO A 247 9.50 -10.93 -13.77
C PRO A 247 8.20 -10.54 -14.48
N ASN A 248 7.67 -11.41 -15.33
CA ASN A 248 6.45 -11.21 -16.10
C ASN A 248 5.22 -11.87 -15.48
N ALA A 249 5.34 -12.39 -14.26
CA ALA A 249 4.20 -12.96 -13.54
C ALA A 249 3.08 -11.91 -13.40
N LYS A 250 1.84 -12.36 -13.64
CA LYS A 250 0.67 -11.49 -13.79
C LYS A 250 -0.35 -11.67 -12.68
N ASP A 251 -1.03 -10.58 -12.33
CA ASP A 251 -2.27 -10.60 -11.57
C ASP A 251 -3.47 -10.99 -12.45
N GLN A 252 -4.69 -10.98 -11.91
CA GLN A 252 -5.89 -11.35 -12.67
C GLN A 252 -6.26 -10.38 -13.80
N TYR A 253 -5.67 -9.18 -13.82
CA TYR A 253 -5.88 -8.18 -14.86
C TYR A 253 -4.69 -8.13 -15.83
N ASP A 254 -3.87 -9.19 -15.86
CA ASP A 254 -2.68 -9.29 -16.69
C ASP A 254 -1.59 -8.22 -16.38
N ASN A 255 -1.61 -7.62 -15.19
CA ASN A 255 -0.60 -6.62 -14.77
C ASN A 255 0.59 -7.29 -14.09
N THR A 256 1.80 -6.82 -14.39
CA THR A 256 3.07 -7.30 -13.82
C THR A 256 3.58 -6.34 -12.74
N ALA A 257 4.60 -6.75 -11.98
CA ALA A 257 5.27 -5.83 -11.05
C ALA A 257 5.84 -4.61 -11.78
N PHE A 258 6.40 -4.80 -12.98
CA PHE A 258 6.93 -3.72 -13.81
C PHE A 258 5.85 -2.69 -14.20
N TYR A 259 4.63 -3.14 -14.53
CA TYR A 259 3.50 -2.25 -14.79
C TYR A 259 3.27 -1.30 -13.62
N PHE A 260 3.15 -1.82 -12.40
CA PHE A 260 2.87 -1.01 -11.22
C PHE A 260 4.02 -0.03 -10.91
N PHE A 261 5.29 -0.45 -11.09
CA PHE A 261 6.42 0.45 -10.92
C PHE A 261 6.41 1.62 -11.92
N CYS A 262 6.02 1.37 -13.18
CA CYS A 262 5.82 2.43 -14.17
C CYS A 262 4.65 3.35 -13.77
N ASP A 263 3.52 2.76 -13.36
CA ASP A 263 2.29 3.48 -12.98
C ASP A 263 2.50 4.40 -11.77
N LYS A 264 3.37 4.01 -10.83
CA LYS A 264 3.72 4.81 -9.64
C LYS A 264 4.93 5.73 -9.80
N GLY A 265 5.61 5.70 -10.95
CA GLY A 265 6.71 6.63 -11.22
C GLY A 265 8.02 6.25 -10.55
N ASN A 266 8.24 4.97 -10.29
CA ASN A 266 9.48 4.50 -9.69
C ASN A 266 10.60 4.38 -10.75
N LEU A 267 11.32 5.48 -10.98
CA LEU A 267 12.42 5.54 -11.95
C LEU A 267 13.51 4.48 -11.71
N GLU A 268 13.86 4.19 -10.46
CA GLU A 268 14.90 3.20 -10.14
C GLU A 268 14.46 1.77 -10.50
N ALA A 269 13.17 1.46 -10.34
CA ALA A 269 12.62 0.19 -10.80
C ALA A 269 12.62 0.12 -12.33
N VAL A 270 12.21 1.21 -13.01
CA VAL A 270 12.27 1.26 -14.48
C VAL A 270 13.68 1.05 -15.01
N LYS A 271 14.70 1.66 -14.39
CA LYS A 271 16.11 1.41 -14.72
C LYS A 271 16.49 -0.05 -14.59
N TYR A 272 16.05 -0.72 -13.54
CA TYR A 272 16.30 -2.16 -13.36
C TYR A 272 15.62 -3.01 -14.46
N PHE A 273 14.35 -2.74 -14.75
CA PHE A 273 13.61 -3.43 -15.81
C PHE A 273 14.03 -3.00 -17.24
N SER A 274 14.99 -2.08 -17.37
CA SER A 274 15.62 -1.70 -18.63
C SER A 274 16.96 -2.39 -18.89
N LEU A 275 17.40 -3.27 -17.98
CA LEU A 275 18.61 -4.07 -18.19
C LEU A 275 18.43 -5.02 -19.39
N PRO A 276 19.51 -5.40 -20.11
CA PRO A 276 19.44 -6.17 -21.36
C PRO A 276 18.69 -7.52 -21.29
N LYS A 277 18.50 -8.06 -20.09
CA LYS A 277 17.76 -9.30 -19.85
C LYS A 277 16.23 -9.14 -19.89
N PHE A 278 15.72 -7.91 -19.95
CA PHE A 278 14.29 -7.59 -19.99
C PHE A 278 13.90 -6.96 -21.33
N ASP A 279 12.65 -7.18 -21.74
CA ASP A 279 12.07 -6.50 -22.89
C ASP A 279 11.54 -5.11 -22.47
N ILE A 280 12.25 -4.05 -22.86
CA ILE A 280 11.84 -2.68 -22.54
C ILE A 280 10.55 -2.26 -23.27
N ASN A 281 10.21 -2.95 -24.36
CA ASN A 281 9.01 -2.73 -25.16
C ASN A 281 7.86 -3.68 -24.78
N LEU A 282 7.98 -4.37 -23.64
CA LEU A 282 6.97 -5.28 -23.12
C LEU A 282 5.59 -4.61 -23.13
N LYS A 283 4.61 -5.32 -23.69
CA LYS A 283 3.20 -4.91 -23.66
C LYS A 283 2.49 -5.52 -22.46
N PHE A 284 1.90 -4.66 -21.65
CA PHE A 284 1.03 -5.03 -20.53
C PHE A 284 -0.37 -5.45 -21.03
N SER A 285 -1.27 -5.75 -20.10
CA SER A 285 -2.63 -6.24 -20.35
C SER A 285 -3.43 -5.50 -21.42
N SER A 286 -3.41 -4.16 -21.42
CA SER A 286 -4.09 -3.30 -22.39
C SER A 286 -3.35 -3.14 -23.72
N GLY A 287 -2.18 -3.77 -23.88
CA GLY A 287 -1.25 -3.51 -24.96
C GLY A 287 -0.35 -2.29 -24.72
N CYS A 288 -0.51 -1.60 -23.59
CA CYS A 288 0.32 -0.45 -23.23
C CYS A 288 1.77 -0.87 -22.92
N THR A 289 2.73 0.00 -23.21
CA THR A 289 4.15 -0.16 -22.84
C THR A 289 4.53 0.73 -21.66
N ALA A 290 5.70 0.51 -21.05
CA ALA A 290 6.24 1.37 -20.00
C ALA A 290 6.27 2.85 -20.40
N LEU A 291 6.65 3.15 -21.65
CA LEU A 291 6.67 4.52 -22.18
C LEU A 291 5.27 5.14 -22.24
N MET A 292 4.25 4.38 -22.66
CA MET A 292 2.87 4.87 -22.70
C MET A 292 2.34 5.18 -21.31
N ILE A 293 2.61 4.31 -20.33
CA ILE A 293 2.20 4.53 -18.93
C ILE A 293 2.88 5.78 -18.35
N ALA A 294 4.19 5.94 -18.58
CA ALA A 294 4.93 7.13 -18.15
C ALA A 294 4.39 8.42 -18.79
N CYS A 295 4.01 8.37 -20.08
CA CYS A 295 3.38 9.51 -20.77
C CYS A 295 1.99 9.84 -20.19
N LYS A 296 1.15 8.82 -19.98
CA LYS A 296 -0.21 8.96 -19.43
C LYS A 296 -0.19 9.59 -18.04
N ASN A 297 0.74 9.17 -17.18
CA ASN A 297 0.84 9.64 -15.79
C ASN A 297 1.79 10.84 -15.64
N ASN A 298 2.29 11.40 -16.74
CA ASN A 298 3.18 12.57 -16.78
C ASN A 298 4.51 12.40 -16.01
N HIS A 299 5.04 11.18 -15.95
CA HIS A 299 6.32 10.85 -15.33
C HIS A 299 7.48 11.22 -16.26
N THR A 300 7.80 12.52 -16.28
CA THR A 300 8.69 13.10 -17.28
C THR A 300 10.12 12.55 -17.20
N ASP A 301 10.63 12.30 -15.99
CA ASP A 301 11.94 11.70 -15.72
C ASP A 301 12.05 10.27 -16.28
N ILE A 302 11.00 9.47 -16.14
CA ILE A 302 10.91 8.14 -16.75
C ILE A 302 10.85 8.24 -18.28
N VAL A 303 10.08 9.19 -18.83
CA VAL A 303 10.03 9.41 -20.28
C VAL A 303 11.41 9.78 -20.82
N GLU A 304 12.10 10.74 -20.19
CA GLU A 304 13.46 11.16 -20.57
C GLU A 304 14.42 9.96 -20.53
N TYR A 305 14.38 9.17 -19.45
CA TYR A 305 15.20 7.98 -19.32
C TYR A 305 14.90 6.94 -20.40
N LEU A 306 13.63 6.55 -20.59
CA LEU A 306 13.24 5.54 -21.57
C LEU A 306 13.61 5.95 -23.00
N LEU A 307 13.44 7.22 -23.37
CA LEU A 307 13.81 7.73 -24.70
C LEU A 307 15.32 7.79 -24.93
N SER A 308 16.12 7.84 -23.86
CA SER A 308 17.57 7.74 -23.95
C SER A 308 18.07 6.32 -24.25
N LEU A 309 17.24 5.30 -24.01
CA LEU A 309 17.63 3.90 -24.19
C LEU A 309 17.72 3.52 -25.67
N PRO A 310 18.71 2.71 -26.06
CA PRO A 310 18.73 2.08 -27.37
C PRO A 310 17.61 1.04 -27.48
N GLY A 311 16.95 0.96 -28.63
CA GLY A 311 15.92 -0.05 -28.91
C GLY A 311 14.51 0.26 -28.37
N ILE A 312 14.30 1.40 -27.70
CA ILE A 312 12.96 1.85 -27.33
C ILE A 312 12.12 2.15 -28.59
N ASP A 313 10.94 1.55 -28.70
CA ASP A 313 10.02 1.78 -29.82
C ASP A 313 8.86 2.70 -29.39
N VAL A 314 8.93 3.95 -29.86
CA VAL A 314 7.93 4.99 -29.58
C VAL A 314 6.65 4.84 -30.41
N ASN A 315 6.68 4.02 -31.46
CA ASN A 315 5.58 3.84 -32.42
C ASN A 315 4.69 2.63 -32.11
N LEU A 316 5.01 1.88 -31.04
CA LEU A 316 4.16 0.79 -30.60
C LEU A 316 2.74 1.29 -30.32
N ARG A 317 1.78 0.43 -30.62
CA ARG A 317 0.35 0.67 -30.42
C ARG A 317 -0.21 -0.29 -29.40
N ASP A 318 -1.04 0.24 -28.51
CA ASP A 318 -1.84 -0.56 -27.60
C ASP A 318 -3.04 -1.22 -28.32
N LYS A 319 -3.93 -1.86 -27.55
CA LYS A 319 -5.11 -2.55 -28.12
C LYS A 319 -6.14 -1.61 -28.75
N ILE A 320 -6.13 -0.31 -28.41
CA ILE A 320 -7.02 0.70 -29.03
C ILE A 320 -6.33 1.50 -30.13
N GLY A 321 -5.08 1.16 -30.46
CA GLY A 321 -4.32 1.77 -31.55
C GLY A 321 -3.55 3.03 -31.16
N PHE A 322 -3.48 3.36 -29.87
CA PHE A 322 -2.81 4.54 -29.33
C PHE A 322 -1.31 4.29 -29.10
N THR A 323 -0.52 5.32 -29.37
CA THR A 323 0.92 5.40 -29.15
C THR A 323 1.25 6.22 -27.91
N ALA A 324 2.52 6.28 -27.52
CA ALA A 324 2.97 7.15 -26.42
C ALA A 324 2.60 8.64 -26.62
N ASP A 325 2.63 9.14 -27.87
CA ASP A 325 2.26 10.52 -28.18
C ASP A 325 0.76 10.79 -27.95
N ASN A 326 -0.11 9.80 -28.17
CA ASN A 326 -1.54 9.93 -27.87
C ASN A 326 -1.80 10.10 -26.36
N TYR A 327 -0.98 9.48 -25.52
CA TYR A 327 -1.09 9.55 -24.06
C TYR A 327 -0.39 10.77 -23.45
N ALA A 328 0.52 11.42 -24.19
CA ALA A 328 1.22 12.60 -23.71
C ALA A 328 0.27 13.79 -23.58
N SER A 329 0.02 14.24 -22.34
CA SER A 329 -0.78 15.43 -22.07
C SER A 329 0.05 16.71 -21.94
N SER A 330 1.29 16.61 -21.43
CA SER A 330 2.13 17.78 -21.20
C SER A 330 2.94 18.23 -22.43
N PRO A 331 3.11 19.55 -22.64
CA PRO A 331 3.92 20.07 -23.75
C PRO A 331 5.37 19.57 -23.71
N LYS A 332 5.93 19.37 -22.51
CA LYS A 332 7.29 18.88 -22.31
C LYS A 332 7.44 17.44 -22.82
N ILE A 333 6.55 16.53 -22.44
CA ILE A 333 6.59 15.13 -22.92
C ILE A 333 6.38 15.06 -24.43
N LYS A 334 5.45 15.85 -24.99
CA LYS A 334 5.26 15.93 -26.45
C LYS A 334 6.52 16.39 -27.19
N ALA A 335 7.25 17.36 -26.63
CA ALA A 335 8.51 17.82 -27.23
C ALA A 335 9.59 16.71 -27.21
N LEU A 336 9.70 15.97 -26.10
CA LEU A 336 10.64 14.84 -25.97
C LEU A 336 10.35 13.73 -27.00
N LEU A 337 9.07 13.34 -27.15
CA LEU A 337 8.65 12.30 -28.10
C LEU A 337 8.93 12.72 -29.55
N LYS A 338 8.62 13.97 -29.92
CA LYS A 338 8.93 14.51 -31.26
C LYS A 338 10.43 14.52 -31.55
N GLY A 339 11.26 14.83 -30.55
CA GLY A 339 12.72 14.80 -30.66
C GLY A 339 13.27 13.42 -31.04
N LYS A 340 12.65 12.34 -30.52
CA LYS A 340 13.05 10.95 -30.82
C LYS A 340 12.49 10.44 -32.15
N LEU A 341 11.32 10.93 -32.58
CA LEU A 341 10.71 10.55 -33.86
C LEU A 341 11.44 11.15 -35.07
N GLY A 342 12.14 12.27 -34.87
CA GLY A 342 12.91 12.96 -35.90
C GLY A 342 14.39 12.57 -35.99
N SER A 343 14.90 11.76 -35.06
CA SER A 343 16.29 11.28 -34.99
C SER A 343 16.39 9.86 -35.53
#